data_AF-A0A1F4VKI5-F1
#
_entry.id   AF-A0A1F4VKI5-F1
#
_cell.length_a   1.000
_cell.length_b   1.000
_cell.length_c   1.000
_cell.angle_alpha   90.00
_cell.angle_beta   90.00
_cell.angle_gamma   90.00
#
_symmetry.space_group_name_H-M   'P 1'
#
loop_
_entity.id
_entity.type
_entity.pdbx_description
1 polymer ?
#
loop_
_entity_poly.entity_id
_entity_poly.type
_entity_poly.pdbx_seq_one_letter_code
_entity_poly.pdbx_strand_id
1 'polypeptide(L)'
;MNKSGINRKTHTQGFSLVEIILAVSILAMSITFTVGAVIFGQQSMAIAASRNRAVFIAEEGLEAVRNIRNRNFSNLSSGTYDVQINNNRWQLTTPGTQTDGFARTITIDDIDSDRKKVTSEVEWPQTLQRTGKVTLVTYLTNNQDSTGDITPEPASTCAQYCQSIGTYSTGTCRANTNQCRQNTEKYEPGGDTFCTGGPSADTCCCKP
;
A
#
# COMPACT_ATOMS: atom_id res chain seq x y z
N MET A 1 -23.83 -56.22 -69.71
CA MET A 1 -24.13 -55.75 -68.34
C MET A 1 -24.60 -54.32 -68.44
N ASN A 2 -25.90 -54.06 -68.25
CA ASN A 2 -26.50 -52.73 -68.42
C ASN A 2 -26.76 -52.14 -67.03
N LYS A 3 -26.01 -51.10 -66.63
CA LYS A 3 -26.23 -50.39 -65.36
C LYS A 3 -27.36 -49.38 -65.56
N SER A 4 -28.56 -49.74 -65.11
CA SER A 4 -29.70 -48.82 -65.04
C SER A 4 -29.44 -47.79 -63.95
N GLY A 5 -29.07 -46.57 -64.34
CA GLY A 5 -28.90 -45.43 -63.43
C GLY A 5 -30.26 -44.82 -63.06
N ILE A 6 -30.58 -44.85 -61.76
CA ILE A 6 -31.79 -44.22 -61.20
C ILE A 6 -31.52 -42.71 -61.08
N ASN A 7 -32.16 -41.90 -61.92
CA ASN A 7 -32.15 -40.43 -61.81
C ASN A 7 -33.07 -39.99 -60.66
N ARG A 8 -32.51 -39.69 -59.49
CA ARG A 8 -33.23 -39.05 -58.38
C ARG A 8 -33.35 -37.56 -58.68
N LYS A 9 -34.55 -37.07 -58.99
CA LYS A 9 -34.81 -35.62 -59.07
C LYS A 9 -34.72 -35.04 -57.65
N THR A 10 -33.78 -34.12 -57.42
CA THR A 10 -33.71 -33.33 -56.19
C THR A 10 -34.73 -32.20 -56.28
N HIS A 11 -35.70 -32.18 -55.37
CA HIS A 11 -36.72 -31.14 -55.28
C HIS A 11 -36.11 -29.89 -54.62
N THR A 12 -35.67 -28.92 -55.43
CA THR A 12 -35.26 -27.60 -54.94
C THR A 12 -36.51 -26.81 -54.54
N GLN A 13 -36.75 -26.69 -53.23
CA GLN A 13 -37.80 -25.82 -52.70
C GLN A 13 -37.30 -24.37 -52.76
N GLY A 14 -38.02 -23.52 -53.49
CA GLY A 14 -37.80 -22.07 -53.48
C GLY A 14 -38.41 -21.43 -52.23
N PHE A 15 -37.88 -20.27 -51.85
CA PHE A 15 -38.40 -19.50 -50.71
C PHE A 15 -39.72 -18.82 -51.04
N SER A 16 -40.66 -18.86 -50.10
CA SER A 16 -41.89 -18.09 -50.20
C SER A 16 -41.62 -16.62 -49.87
N LEU A 17 -42.34 -15.70 -50.51
CA LEU A 17 -42.26 -14.26 -50.24
C LEU A 17 -42.58 -13.95 -48.76
N VAL A 18 -43.51 -14.71 -48.17
CA VAL A 18 -43.88 -14.61 -46.75
C VAL A 18 -42.70 -14.97 -45.82
N GLU A 19 -41.88 -15.94 -46.20
CA GLU A 19 -40.72 -16.38 -45.40
C GLU A 19 -39.64 -15.31 -45.36
N ILE A 20 -39.42 -14.61 -46.47
CA ILE A 20 -38.48 -13.47 -46.55
C ILE A 20 -38.97 -12.34 -45.64
N ILE A 21 -40.26 -11.97 -45.70
CA ILE A 21 -40.82 -10.92 -44.84
C ILE A 21 -40.70 -11.29 -43.36
N LEU A 22 -40.99 -12.56 -43.02
CA LEU A 22 -40.87 -13.05 -41.64
C LEU A 22 -39.42 -13.00 -41.14
N ALA A 23 -38.47 -13.51 -41.94
CA ALA A 23 -37.05 -13.52 -41.59
C ALA A 23 -36.50 -12.09 -41.38
N VAL A 24 -36.85 -11.15 -42.27
CA VAL A 24 -36.47 -9.73 -42.14
C VAL A 24 -37.08 -9.12 -40.88
N SER A 25 -38.32 -9.46 -40.55
CA SER A 25 -39.01 -8.95 -39.35
C SER A 25 -38.31 -9.40 -38.06
N ILE A 26 -37.97 -10.69 -37.97
CA ILE A 26 -37.28 -11.26 -36.80
C ILE A 26 -35.87 -10.70 -36.69
N LEU A 27 -35.15 -10.59 -37.82
CA LEU A 27 -33.82 -10.00 -37.86
C LEU A 27 -33.82 -8.56 -37.38
N ALA A 28 -34.75 -7.73 -37.88
CA ALA A 28 -34.89 -6.34 -37.45
C ALA A 28 -35.14 -6.22 -35.93
N MET A 29 -36.05 -7.04 -35.37
CA MET A 29 -36.29 -7.07 -33.93
C MET A 29 -35.04 -7.46 -33.12
N SER A 30 -34.29 -8.46 -33.59
CA SER A 30 -33.07 -8.92 -32.92
C SER A 30 -31.97 -7.85 -32.87
N ILE A 31 -31.83 -7.05 -33.93
CA ILE A 31 -30.86 -5.96 -34.00
C ILE A 31 -31.24 -4.86 -32.99
N THR A 32 -32.51 -4.45 -32.96
CA THR A 32 -32.99 -3.44 -32.01
C THR A 32 -32.77 -3.89 -30.57
N PHE A 33 -33.07 -5.15 -30.26
CA PHE A 33 -32.84 -5.71 -28.93
C PHE A 33 -31.35 -5.68 -28.53
N THR A 34 -30.48 -6.10 -29.45
CA THR A 34 -29.03 -6.15 -29.21
C THR A 34 -28.45 -4.75 -28.99
N VAL A 35 -28.85 -3.77 -29.81
CA VAL A 35 -28.41 -2.36 -29.64
C VAL A 35 -28.87 -1.81 -28.29
N GLY A 36 -30.13 -2.07 -27.91
CA GLY A 36 -30.64 -1.68 -26.59
C GLY A 36 -29.78 -2.27 -25.46
N ALA A 37 -29.53 -3.58 -25.50
CA ALA A 37 -28.69 -4.26 -24.51
C ALA A 37 -27.27 -3.68 -24.42
N VAL A 38 -26.65 -3.35 -25.57
CA VAL A 38 -25.31 -2.74 -25.61
C VAL A 38 -25.30 -1.35 -24.97
N ILE A 39 -26.31 -0.52 -25.21
CA ILE A 39 -26.39 0.82 -24.60
C ILE A 39 -26.53 0.73 -23.07
N PHE A 40 -27.42 -0.13 -22.57
CA PHE A 40 -27.56 -0.36 -21.13
C PHE A 40 -26.30 -0.96 -20.50
N GLY A 41 -25.62 -1.85 -21.23
CA GLY A 41 -24.34 -2.42 -20.84
C GLY A 41 -23.27 -1.34 -20.66
N GLN A 42 -23.14 -0.41 -21.61
CA GLN A 42 -22.15 0.68 -21.54
C GLN A 42 -22.38 1.60 -20.34
N GLN A 43 -23.63 1.97 -20.04
CA GLN A 43 -23.94 2.78 -18.87
C GLN A 43 -23.52 2.09 -17.56
N SER A 44 -23.77 0.79 -17.47
CA SER A 44 -23.38 -0.02 -16.30
C SER A 44 -21.86 -0.08 -16.15
N MET A 45 -21.14 -0.23 -17.26
CA MET A 45 -19.66 -0.23 -17.28
C MET A 45 -19.09 1.11 -16.85
N ALA A 46 -19.69 2.24 -17.28
CA ALA A 46 -19.23 3.57 -16.87
C ALA A 46 -19.38 3.78 -15.35
N ILE A 47 -20.50 3.36 -14.76
CA ILE A 47 -20.72 3.45 -13.30
C ILE A 47 -19.71 2.58 -12.54
N ALA A 48 -19.46 1.35 -13.03
CA ALA A 48 -18.47 0.46 -12.44
C ALA A 48 -17.05 1.03 -12.53
N ALA A 49 -16.70 1.65 -13.66
CA ALA A 49 -15.40 2.29 -13.85
C ALA A 49 -15.17 3.45 -12.87
N SER A 50 -16.17 4.32 -12.67
CA SER A 50 -16.08 5.41 -11.69
C SER A 50 -15.91 4.88 -10.26
N ARG A 51 -16.60 3.79 -9.91
CA ARG A 51 -16.43 3.14 -8.60
C ARG A 51 -15.03 2.56 -8.42
N ASN A 52 -14.49 1.86 -9.42
CA ASN A 52 -13.12 1.32 -9.36
C ASN A 52 -12.11 2.45 -9.18
N ARG A 53 -12.32 3.57 -9.88
CA ARG A 53 -11.48 4.77 -9.73
C ARG A 53 -11.56 5.35 -8.32
N ALA A 54 -12.75 5.46 -7.74
CA ALA A 54 -12.91 5.91 -6.36
C ALA A 54 -12.19 5.01 -5.34
N VAL A 55 -12.19 3.69 -5.57
CA VAL A 55 -11.42 2.74 -4.76
C VAL A 55 -9.92 3.03 -4.86
N PHE A 56 -9.37 3.21 -6.07
CA PHE A 56 -7.95 3.55 -6.23
C PHE A 56 -7.56 4.86 -5.54
N ILE A 57 -8.41 5.89 -5.62
CA ILE A 57 -8.18 7.18 -4.93
C ILE A 57 -8.22 7.01 -3.40
N ALA A 58 -9.10 6.15 -2.89
CA ALA A 58 -9.17 5.84 -1.47
C ALA A 58 -7.95 5.03 -1.00
N GLU A 59 -7.51 4.05 -1.79
CA GLU A 59 -6.29 3.26 -1.53
C GLU A 59 -5.04 4.15 -1.54
N GLU A 60 -4.89 5.02 -2.53
CA GLU A 60 -3.83 6.03 -2.59
C GLU A 60 -3.85 6.91 -1.34
N GLY A 61 -5.04 7.34 -0.90
CA GLY A 61 -5.20 8.09 0.34
C GLY A 61 -4.67 7.35 1.56
N LEU A 62 -4.99 6.08 1.71
CA LEU A 62 -4.48 5.25 2.81
C LEU A 62 -2.96 5.04 2.72
N GLU A 63 -2.40 4.83 1.53
CA GLU A 63 -0.96 4.72 1.32
C GLU A 63 -0.21 6.03 1.58
N ALA A 64 -0.80 7.17 1.23
CA ALA A 64 -0.25 8.47 1.57
C ALA A 64 -0.15 8.65 3.09
N VAL A 65 -1.19 8.26 3.84
CA VAL A 65 -1.16 8.30 5.31
C VAL A 65 -0.14 7.31 5.88
N ARG A 66 0.01 6.11 5.30
CA ARG A 66 1.08 5.16 5.65
C ARG A 66 2.47 5.75 5.41
N ASN A 67 2.66 6.48 4.31
CA ASN A 67 3.92 7.17 4.03
C ASN A 67 4.22 8.26 5.08
N ILE A 68 3.23 9.07 5.44
CA ILE A 68 3.36 10.12 6.47
C ILE A 68 3.71 9.48 7.82
N ARG A 69 3.01 8.40 8.20
CA ARG A 69 3.29 7.59 9.40
C ARG A 69 4.73 7.11 9.45
N ASN A 70 5.22 6.54 8.35
CA ASN A 70 6.57 5.96 8.29
C ASN A 70 7.68 6.99 8.53
N ARG A 71 7.41 8.28 8.22
CA ARG A 71 8.36 9.36 8.51
C ARG A 71 8.35 9.74 9.98
N ASN A 72 7.16 9.93 10.54
CA ASN A 72 6.96 10.15 11.97
C ASN A 72 5.48 9.93 12.32
N PHE A 73 5.20 9.06 13.28
CA PHE A 73 3.85 8.77 13.75
C PHE A 73 3.15 10.01 14.34
N SER A 74 3.92 10.93 14.94
CA SER A 74 3.39 12.17 15.52
C SER A 74 2.86 13.16 14.47
N ASN A 75 3.16 12.97 13.18
CA ASN A 75 2.60 13.78 12.10
C ASN A 75 1.11 13.47 11.83
N LEU A 76 0.58 12.37 12.39
CA LEU A 76 -0.81 11.97 12.26
C LEU A 76 -1.61 12.47 13.46
N SER A 77 -2.02 13.74 13.45
CA SER A 77 -2.99 14.25 14.42
C SER A 77 -4.40 13.77 14.08
N SER A 78 -5.22 13.53 15.11
CA SER A 78 -6.63 13.22 14.92
C SER A 78 -7.35 14.38 14.22
N GLY A 79 -8.24 14.06 13.28
CA GLY A 79 -9.00 15.07 12.55
C GLY A 79 -9.35 14.63 11.13
N THR A 80 -9.86 15.58 10.36
CA THR A 80 -10.30 15.37 8.97
C THR A 80 -9.41 16.16 8.02
N TYR A 81 -8.88 15.46 7.02
CA TYR A 81 -7.85 15.94 6.10
C TYR A 81 -8.12 15.48 4.67
N ASP A 82 -7.33 16.01 3.75
CA ASP A 82 -7.00 15.35 2.48
C ASP A 82 -5.48 15.11 2.45
N VAL A 83 -4.99 14.41 1.42
CA VAL A 83 -3.56 14.19 1.18
C VAL A 83 -3.15 14.72 -0.18
N GLN A 84 -1.98 15.36 -0.24
CA GLN A 84 -1.39 15.81 -1.49
C GLN A 84 0.12 15.71 -1.45
N ILE A 85 0.74 15.68 -2.63
CA ILE A 85 2.19 15.70 -2.77
C ILE A 85 2.64 17.15 -2.85
N ASN A 86 3.41 17.59 -1.87
CA ASN A 86 4.09 18.88 -1.88
C ASN A 86 5.58 18.66 -1.60
N ASN A 87 6.45 19.28 -2.40
CA ASN A 87 7.91 19.09 -2.33
C ASN A 87 8.32 17.61 -2.34
N ASN A 88 7.77 16.84 -3.29
CA ASN A 88 8.07 15.40 -3.46
C ASN A 88 7.71 14.52 -2.24
N ARG A 89 6.79 14.98 -1.37
CA ARG A 89 6.38 14.26 -0.16
C ARG A 89 4.87 14.36 0.06
N TRP A 90 4.25 13.28 0.52
CA TRP A 90 2.86 13.27 0.97
C TRP A 90 2.68 14.14 2.21
N GLN A 91 1.66 14.99 2.25
CA GLN A 91 1.34 15.86 3.39
C GLN A 91 -0.17 15.87 3.61
N LEU A 92 -0.59 15.96 4.89
CA LEU A 92 -1.98 16.21 5.25
C LEU A 92 -2.34 17.66 4.93
N THR A 93 -3.49 17.88 4.34
CA THR A 93 -4.00 19.21 3.99
C THR A 93 -5.47 19.35 4.35
N THR A 94 -6.02 20.54 4.14
CA THR A 94 -7.45 20.79 4.37
C THR A 94 -8.31 19.90 3.47
N PRO A 95 -9.40 19.33 4.01
CA PRO A 95 -10.33 18.52 3.23
C PRO A 95 -11.07 19.39 2.19
N GLY A 96 -11.64 18.74 1.16
CA GLY A 96 -12.53 19.39 0.19
C GLY A 96 -11.90 19.75 -1.16
N THR A 97 -10.66 19.33 -1.41
CA THR A 97 -10.09 19.44 -2.78
C THR A 97 -10.71 18.35 -3.64
N GLN A 98 -11.39 18.73 -4.73
CA GLN A 98 -11.82 17.76 -5.73
C GLN A 98 -10.67 17.48 -6.68
N THR A 99 -10.34 16.20 -6.85
CA THR A 99 -9.41 15.74 -7.88
C THR A 99 -10.21 14.97 -8.92
N ASP A 100 -10.35 15.56 -10.10
CA ASP A 100 -11.07 14.97 -11.24
C ASP A 100 -12.52 14.53 -10.94
N GLY A 101 -13.26 15.37 -10.20
CA GLY A 101 -14.66 15.12 -9.83
C GLY A 101 -14.85 14.16 -8.65
N PHE A 102 -13.76 13.70 -8.01
CA PHE A 102 -13.80 12.92 -6.78
C PHE A 102 -13.36 13.79 -5.61
N ALA A 103 -14.16 13.82 -4.55
CA ALA A 103 -13.83 14.45 -3.28
C ALA A 103 -13.35 13.37 -2.31
N ARG A 104 -12.10 13.47 -1.88
CA ARG A 104 -11.53 12.56 -0.87
C ARG A 104 -11.50 13.23 0.50
N THR A 105 -11.82 12.45 1.51
CA THR A 105 -11.78 12.82 2.92
C THR A 105 -11.06 11.72 3.69
N ILE A 106 -10.01 12.08 4.40
CA ILE A 106 -9.24 11.21 5.30
C ILE A 106 -9.59 11.60 6.74
N THR A 107 -10.19 10.68 7.49
CA THR A 107 -10.44 10.87 8.92
C THR A 107 -9.47 10.01 9.72
N ILE A 108 -8.76 10.64 10.65
CA ILE A 108 -7.82 10.00 11.58
C ILE A 108 -8.43 10.07 12.97
N ASP A 109 -8.66 8.91 13.57
CA ASP A 109 -9.11 8.78 14.96
C ASP A 109 -8.02 8.12 15.80
N ASP A 110 -7.76 8.69 16.98
CA ASP A 110 -6.84 8.10 17.95
C ASP A 110 -7.52 6.94 18.68
N ILE A 111 -6.86 5.78 18.74
CA ILE A 111 -7.29 4.64 19.55
C ILE A 111 -6.52 4.65 20.87
N ASP A 112 -5.20 4.79 20.80
CA ASP A 112 -4.28 4.95 21.92
C ASP A 112 -2.97 5.63 21.44
N SER A 113 -1.93 5.64 22.29
CA SER A 113 -0.63 6.24 22.01
C SER A 113 0.05 5.71 20.75
N ASP A 114 -0.20 4.45 20.40
CA ASP A 114 0.54 3.72 19.37
C ASP A 114 -0.36 3.20 18.26
N ARG A 115 -1.67 3.47 18.30
CA ARG A 115 -2.63 3.02 17.30
C ARG A 115 -3.59 4.12 16.90
N LYS A 116 -3.73 4.28 15.58
CA LYS A 116 -4.68 5.21 14.96
C LYS A 116 -5.55 4.46 13.96
N LYS A 117 -6.84 4.78 13.94
CA LYS A 117 -7.77 4.35 12.89
C LYS A 117 -7.77 5.41 11.80
N VAL A 118 -7.63 4.99 10.55
CA VAL A 118 -7.67 5.88 9.39
C VAL A 118 -8.78 5.43 8.47
N THR A 119 -9.71 6.33 8.20
CA THR A 119 -10.83 6.13 7.29
C THR A 119 -10.62 7.01 6.06
N SER A 120 -10.57 6.41 4.88
CA SER A 120 -10.58 7.13 3.60
C SER A 120 -11.94 7.01 2.96
N GLU A 121 -12.62 8.14 2.79
CA GLU A 121 -13.90 8.25 2.12
C GLU A 121 -13.73 9.04 0.82
N VAL A 122 -14.32 8.53 -0.26
CA VAL A 122 -14.32 9.18 -1.56
C VAL A 122 -15.75 9.28 -2.07
N GLU A 123 -16.17 10.50 -2.35
CA GLU A 123 -17.49 10.84 -2.88
C GLU A 123 -17.38 11.41 -4.29
N TRP A 124 -18.32 11.07 -5.16
CA TRP A 124 -18.39 11.63 -6.52
C TRP A 124 -19.85 11.72 -6.99
N PRO A 125 -20.18 12.65 -7.90
CA PRO A 125 -21.49 12.69 -8.54
C PRO A 125 -21.63 11.48 -9.48
N GLN A 126 -22.44 10.49 -9.10
CA GLN A 126 -22.70 9.30 -9.92
C GLN A 126 -23.76 9.60 -11.00
N THR A 127 -24.76 10.41 -10.66
CA THR A 127 -25.72 11.05 -11.57
C THR A 127 -26.03 12.45 -11.04
N LEU A 128 -26.83 13.24 -11.77
CA LEU A 128 -27.27 14.56 -11.31
C LEU A 128 -28.02 14.56 -9.97
N GLN A 129 -28.55 13.41 -9.54
CA GLN A 129 -29.34 13.27 -8.32
C GLN A 129 -28.74 12.28 -7.30
N ARG A 130 -27.65 11.59 -7.65
CA ARG A 130 -27.07 10.53 -6.81
C ARG A 130 -25.58 10.73 -6.66
N THR A 131 -25.13 10.75 -5.41
CA THR A 131 -23.71 10.69 -5.05
C THR A 131 -23.29 9.24 -4.85
N GLY A 132 -22.20 8.84 -5.51
CA GLY A 132 -21.49 7.59 -5.26
C GLY A 132 -20.52 7.78 -4.09
N LYS A 133 -20.33 6.72 -3.30
CA LYS A 133 -19.45 6.74 -2.13
C LYS A 133 -18.69 5.44 -1.96
N VAL A 134 -17.40 5.55 -1.66
CA VAL A 134 -16.52 4.45 -1.26
C VAL A 134 -15.85 4.82 0.06
N THR A 135 -15.82 3.89 1.01
CA THR A 135 -15.17 4.06 2.30
C THR A 135 -14.24 2.88 2.56
N LEU A 136 -12.95 3.15 2.76
CA LEU A 136 -11.94 2.18 3.16
C LEU A 136 -11.41 2.54 4.54
N VAL A 137 -11.08 1.53 5.35
CA VAL A 137 -10.57 1.71 6.70
C VAL A 137 -9.29 0.91 6.87
N THR A 138 -8.29 1.52 7.50
CA THR A 138 -7.09 0.82 7.97
C THR A 138 -6.76 1.22 9.39
N TYR A 139 -6.01 0.36 10.06
CA TYR A 139 -5.40 0.66 11.35
C TYR A 139 -3.90 0.85 11.13
N LEU A 140 -3.33 1.85 11.79
CA LEU A 140 -1.91 2.17 11.75
C LEU A 140 -1.33 2.07 13.15
N THR A 141 -0.24 1.33 13.27
CA THR A 141 0.53 1.23 14.52
C THR A 141 1.79 2.08 14.44
N ASN A 142 2.23 2.60 15.57
CA ASN A 142 3.52 3.24 15.73
C ASN A 142 4.64 2.20 15.67
N ASN A 143 5.40 2.20 14.57
CA ASN A 143 6.49 1.25 14.37
C ASN A 143 7.84 1.79 14.87
N GLN A 144 7.89 3.01 15.44
CA GLN A 144 9.13 3.59 15.97
C GLN A 144 9.50 3.02 17.35
N ASP A 145 8.57 2.35 18.04
CA ASP A 145 8.85 1.57 19.26
C ASP A 145 9.22 0.10 18.95
N SER A 146 9.30 -0.27 17.67
CA SER A 146 9.72 -1.61 17.24
C SER A 146 11.23 -1.72 17.02
N THR A 147 12.02 -0.73 17.43
CA THR A 147 13.46 -0.93 17.69
C THR A 147 13.66 -1.70 19.01
N GLY A 148 13.04 -2.87 19.12
CA GLY A 148 13.75 -4.04 19.60
C GLY A 148 14.54 -4.61 18.43
N ASP A 149 15.36 -3.76 17.82
CA ASP A 149 16.25 -4.16 16.73
C ASP A 149 17.42 -4.88 17.39
N ILE A 150 17.42 -6.22 17.26
CA ILE A 150 18.48 -7.10 17.73
C ILE A 150 19.66 -7.08 16.74
N THR A 151 19.78 -6.09 15.86
CA THR A 151 21.07 -5.83 15.23
C THR A 151 21.93 -5.08 16.24
N PRO A 152 23.05 -5.66 16.74
CA PRO A 152 24.01 -4.86 17.47
C PRO A 152 24.45 -3.74 16.53
N GLU A 153 24.07 -2.51 16.86
CA GLU A 153 24.67 -1.30 16.29
C GLU A 153 26.19 -1.53 16.30
N PRO A 154 26.91 -1.31 15.17
CA PRO A 154 28.35 -1.50 15.16
C PRO A 154 28.93 -0.64 16.28
N ALA A 155 29.48 -1.28 17.30
CA ALA A 155 30.06 -0.57 18.43
C ALA A 155 31.02 0.49 17.88
N SER A 156 30.84 1.75 18.24
CA SER A 156 31.73 2.84 17.83
C SER A 156 32.75 3.18 18.91
N THR A 157 32.57 2.60 20.10
CA THR A 157 33.39 2.82 21.30
C THR A 157 33.58 1.51 22.07
N CYS A 158 34.66 1.44 22.86
CA CYS A 158 34.88 0.32 23.78
C CYS A 158 33.68 0.11 24.73
N ALA A 159 33.02 1.19 25.19
CA ALA A 159 31.84 1.11 26.05
C ALA A 159 30.65 0.39 25.37
N GLN A 160 30.34 0.77 24.13
CA GLN A 160 29.27 0.14 23.36
C GLN A 160 29.60 -1.32 23.01
N TYR A 161 30.87 -1.63 22.74
CA TYR A 161 31.31 -3.01 22.51
C TYR A 161 31.10 -3.88 23.75
N CYS A 162 31.45 -3.38 24.94
CA CYS A 162 31.23 -4.12 26.18
C CYS A 162 29.74 -4.38 26.47
N GLN A 163 28.89 -3.41 26.14
CA GLN A 163 27.43 -3.56 26.27
C GLN A 163 26.84 -4.53 25.24
N SER A 164 27.40 -4.58 24.01
CA SER A 164 26.89 -5.46 22.94
C SER A 164 27.17 -6.94 23.18
N ILE A 165 28.24 -7.28 23.90
CA ILE A 165 28.53 -8.67 24.32
C ILE A 165 27.72 -9.11 25.55
N GLY A 166 26.78 -8.27 26.03
CA GLY A 166 25.68 -8.65 26.93
C GLY A 166 26.07 -9.03 28.36
N THR A 167 27.35 -8.91 28.73
CA THR A 167 27.88 -9.37 30.03
C THR A 167 28.44 -8.22 30.89
N TYR A 168 28.45 -6.99 30.36
CA TYR A 168 29.13 -5.86 30.98
C TYR A 168 28.27 -4.59 30.92
N SER A 169 28.36 -3.77 31.96
CA SER A 169 27.61 -2.51 32.10
C SER A 169 28.24 -1.36 31.32
N THR A 170 29.56 -1.34 31.15
CA THR A 170 30.32 -0.31 30.42
C THR A 170 31.74 -0.78 30.06
N GLY A 171 32.47 0.03 29.31
CA GLY A 171 33.85 -0.22 28.88
C GLY A 171 34.71 1.04 28.90
N THR A 172 36.00 0.89 29.22
CA THR A 172 36.98 1.98 29.28
C THR A 172 38.28 1.57 28.58
N CYS A 173 38.84 2.47 27.77
CA CYS A 173 40.15 2.27 27.16
C CYS A 173 41.26 2.55 28.18
N ARG A 174 42.18 1.60 28.36
CA ARG A 174 43.33 1.65 29.27
C ARG A 174 44.64 1.40 28.51
N ALA A 175 45.76 1.65 29.16
CA ALA A 175 47.09 1.55 28.54
C ALA A 175 47.60 0.11 28.35
N ASN A 176 46.98 -0.89 29.00
CA ASN A 176 47.34 -2.31 28.90
C ASN A 176 46.38 -3.16 29.73
N THR A 177 46.48 -4.48 29.55
CA THR A 177 45.67 -5.48 30.25
C THR A 177 45.90 -5.52 31.77
N ASN A 178 47.06 -5.08 32.28
CA ASN A 178 47.30 -5.01 33.72
C ASN A 178 46.45 -3.92 34.38
N GLN A 179 46.18 -2.81 33.67
CA GLN A 179 45.28 -1.78 34.17
C GLN A 179 43.83 -2.26 34.27
N CYS A 180 43.36 -3.15 33.37
CA CYS A 180 42.04 -3.76 33.54
C CYS A 180 41.97 -4.49 34.90
N ARG A 181 42.98 -5.33 35.21
CA ARG A 181 43.03 -6.11 36.45
C ARG A 181 43.10 -5.22 37.70
N GLN A 182 43.89 -4.15 37.67
CA GLN A 182 44.00 -3.20 38.79
C GLN A 182 42.68 -2.47 39.07
N ASN A 183 41.86 -2.23 38.04
CA ASN A 183 40.58 -1.56 38.15
C ASN A 183 39.38 -2.51 38.32
N THR A 184 39.62 -3.82 38.52
CA THR A 184 38.55 -4.84 38.60
C THR A 184 37.69 -4.90 37.33
N GLU A 185 38.30 -4.68 36.18
CA GLU A 185 37.70 -4.75 34.84
C GLU A 185 38.24 -6.01 34.12
N LYS A 186 37.45 -6.56 33.18
CA LYS A 186 37.85 -7.69 32.35
C LYS A 186 38.29 -7.19 30.97
N TYR A 187 39.46 -7.63 30.53
CA TYR A 187 39.97 -7.33 29.20
C TYR A 187 39.15 -8.05 28.12
N GLU A 188 38.73 -7.32 27.10
CA GLU A 188 37.99 -7.87 25.96
C GLU A 188 38.61 -7.43 24.61
N PRO A 189 39.33 -8.32 23.91
CA PRO A 189 40.15 -7.96 22.75
C PRO A 189 39.37 -7.42 21.55
N GLY A 190 38.10 -7.82 21.39
CA GLY A 190 37.28 -7.32 20.29
C GLY A 190 36.94 -5.83 20.39
N GLY A 191 37.16 -5.21 21.57
CA GLY A 191 36.94 -3.78 21.78
C GLY A 191 38.17 -2.90 21.53
N ASP A 192 39.36 -3.50 21.37
CA ASP A 192 40.64 -2.76 21.26
C ASP A 192 40.67 -1.86 20.01
N THR A 193 39.98 -2.27 18.94
CA THR A 193 39.87 -1.45 17.71
C THR A 193 39.19 -0.10 17.94
N PHE A 194 38.48 0.08 19.06
CA PHE A 194 37.83 1.33 19.44
C PHE A 194 38.67 2.17 20.41
N CYS A 195 39.84 1.66 20.80
CA CYS A 195 40.79 2.32 21.69
C CYS A 195 41.97 2.84 20.86
N THR A 196 41.81 4.04 20.29
CA THR A 196 42.76 4.64 19.35
C THR A 196 43.66 5.71 19.98
N GLY A 197 43.68 5.82 21.31
CA GLY A 197 44.45 6.84 22.05
C GLY A 197 45.96 6.60 22.08
N GLY A 198 46.48 5.62 21.35
CA GLY A 198 47.88 5.23 21.34
C GLY A 198 48.25 4.38 22.57
N PRO A 199 49.55 4.25 22.91
CA PRO A 199 50.06 3.33 23.95
C PRO A 199 49.51 3.56 25.37
N SER A 200 48.79 4.66 25.60
CA SER A 200 48.16 5.01 26.87
C SER A 200 46.68 4.64 26.95
N ALA A 201 46.05 4.23 25.85
CA ALA A 201 44.64 3.89 25.77
C ALA A 201 44.35 3.00 24.53
N ASP A 202 45.03 1.87 24.41
CA ASP A 202 44.92 0.90 23.31
C ASP A 202 44.13 -0.37 23.68
N THR A 203 43.83 -0.56 24.96
CA THR A 203 43.25 -1.79 25.50
C THR A 203 41.83 -1.54 26.01
N CYS A 204 40.84 -2.28 25.52
CA CYS A 204 39.46 -2.18 25.99
C CYS A 204 39.22 -3.05 27.24
N CYS A 205 38.86 -2.40 28.34
CA CYS A 205 38.53 -3.05 29.61
C CYS A 205 37.03 -2.90 29.91
N CYS A 206 36.31 -4.00 29.97
CA CYS A 206 34.88 -4.05 30.25
C CYS A 206 34.61 -4.25 31.75
N LYS A 207 33.65 -3.49 32.28
CA LYS A 207 33.22 -3.59 33.67
C LYS A 207 31.98 -4.46 33.78
N PRO A 208 32.00 -5.56 34.56
CA PRO A 208 30.80 -6.38 34.80
C PRO A 208 29.68 -5.56 35.40
#